data_AF-A0A367LV37-F1
#
_entry.id   AF-A0A367LV37-F1
#
_cell.length_a   1.000
_cell.length_b   1.000
_cell.length_c   1.000
_cell.angle_alpha   90.00
_cell.angle_beta   90.00
_cell.angle_gamma   90.00
#
_symmetry.space_group_name_H-M   'P 1'
#
loop_
_entity.id
_entity.type
_entity.pdbx_description
1 polymer ?
#
loop_
_entity_poly.entity_id
_entity_poly.type
_entity_poly.pdbx_seq_one_letter_code
_entity_poly.pdbx_strand_id
1 'polypeptide(L)'
;LAKLIAYGATRDEARRKLIRALERCVLLGVDGNQRFLANLLAHPDFAAGEATTAFIGERCAEDPSLQPRQPGAEELALAAALLYQAGAEASARQPGLAGWRSAAG
;
A
#
# COMPACT_ATOMS: atom_id res chain seq x y z
N LEU A 1 -0.69 7.20 -13.46
CA LEU A 1 0.45 6.27 -13.56
C LEU A 1 0.27 5.26 -14.68
N ALA A 2 -0.83 4.51 -14.78
CA ALA A 2 -1.12 3.64 -15.93
C ALA A 2 -2.63 3.32 -16.05
N LYS A 3 -3.03 2.64 -17.13
CA LYS A 3 -4.34 1.99 -17.27
C LYS A 3 -4.17 0.48 -17.13
N LEU A 4 -4.95 -0.16 -16.26
CA LEU A 4 -4.96 -1.60 -16.08
C LEU A 4 -6.32 -2.14 -16.54
N ILE A 5 -6.30 -3.10 -17.46
CA ILE A 5 -7.50 -3.66 -18.10
C ILE A 5 -7.41 -5.17 -17.99
N ALA A 6 -8.50 -5.81 -17.58
CA ALA A 6 -8.61 -7.26 -17.52
C ALA A 6 -9.77 -7.74 -18.39
N TYR A 7 -9.61 -8.92 -18.99
CA TYR A 7 -10.61 -9.58 -19.81
C TYR A 7 -10.89 -11.00 -19.31
N GLY A 8 -12.14 -11.43 -19.42
CA GLY A 8 -12.63 -12.75 -19.01
C GLY A 8 -13.89 -13.11 -19.77
N ALA A 9 -14.27 -14.38 -19.73
CA ALA A 9 -15.49 -14.87 -20.38
C ALA A 9 -16.76 -14.31 -19.72
N THR A 10 -16.67 -13.88 -18.46
CA THR A 10 -17.75 -13.20 -17.73
C THR A 10 -17.25 -11.88 -17.13
N ARG A 11 -18.18 -10.96 -16.86
CA ARG A 11 -17.90 -9.72 -16.12
C ARG A 11 -17.24 -10.00 -14.77
N ASP A 12 -17.74 -11.01 -14.06
CA ASP A 12 -17.22 -11.41 -12.75
C ASP A 12 -15.79 -11.95 -12.84
N GLU A 13 -15.47 -12.75 -13.85
CA GLU A 13 -14.12 -13.23 -14.11
C GLU A 13 -13.15 -12.08 -14.43
N ALA A 14 -13.56 -11.15 -15.32
CA ALA A 14 -12.77 -9.97 -15.62
C ALA A 14 -12.53 -9.10 -14.37
N ARG A 15 -13.56 -8.90 -13.54
CA ARG A 15 -13.48 -8.18 -12.27
C ARG A 15 -12.48 -8.83 -11.31
N ARG A 16 -12.58 -10.14 -11.08
CA ARG A 16 -11.66 -10.89 -10.21
C ARG A 16 -10.22 -10.86 -10.71
N LYS A 17 -10.00 -10.97 -12.03
CA LYS A 17 -8.67 -10.80 -12.64
C LYS A 17 -8.12 -9.39 -12.42
N LEU A 18 -8.95 -8.36 -12.54
CA LEU A 18 -8.54 -6.98 -12.32
C LEU A 18 -8.16 -6.71 -10.86
N ILE A 19 -8.96 -7.20 -9.90
CA ILE A 19 -8.63 -7.13 -8.46
C ILE A 19 -7.24 -7.74 -8.20
N ARG A 20 -7.01 -8.98 -8.66
CA ARG A 20 -5.72 -9.67 -8.52
C ARG A 20 -4.57 -8.91 -9.19
N ALA A 21 -4.82 -8.19 -10.26
CA ALA A 21 -3.81 -7.41 -10.96
C ALA A 21 -3.46 -6.12 -10.19
N LEU A 22 -4.46 -5.46 -9.59
CA LEU A 22 -4.26 -4.29 -8.72
C LEU A 22 -3.53 -4.66 -7.43
N GLU A 23 -3.88 -5.78 -6.79
CA GLU A 23 -3.22 -6.28 -5.57
C GLU A 23 -1.73 -6.60 -5.78
N ARG A 24 -1.35 -6.97 -7.01
CA ARG A 24 0.04 -7.27 -7.38
C ARG A 24 0.78 -6.08 -7.97
N CYS A 25 0.11 -4.95 -8.16
CA CYS A 25 0.72 -3.74 -8.68
C CYS A 25 1.58 -3.11 -7.59
N VAL A 26 2.89 -3.02 -7.85
CA VAL A 26 3.84 -2.39 -6.93
C VAL A 26 4.23 -1.03 -7.47
N LEU A 27 3.90 0.02 -6.72
CA LEU A 27 4.31 1.39 -6.96
C LEU A 27 5.16 1.84 -5.76
N LEU A 28 6.44 2.08 -6.00
CA LEU A 28 7.38 2.53 -4.97
C LEU A 28 7.54 4.04 -5.04
N GLY A 29 7.51 4.70 -3.88
CA GLY A 29 7.82 6.13 -3.76
C GLY A 29 6.72 7.10 -4.23
N VAL A 30 5.53 6.60 -4.57
CA VAL A 30 4.37 7.44 -4.93
C VAL A 30 3.09 6.87 -4.34
N ASP A 31 2.17 7.75 -3.94
CA ASP A 31 0.83 7.34 -3.54
C ASP A 31 0.03 6.89 -4.76
N GLY A 32 -0.66 5.76 -4.61
CA GLY A 32 -1.49 5.17 -5.66
C GLY A 32 -2.88 4.81 -5.16
N ASN A 33 -3.87 4.88 -6.04
CA ASN A 33 -5.25 4.51 -5.74
C ASN A 33 -5.53 3.00 -5.90
N GLN A 34 -4.51 2.16 -6.07
CA GLN A 34 -4.66 0.73 -6.36
C GLN A 34 -5.43 -0.03 -5.29
N ARG A 35 -5.21 0.28 -4.00
CA ARG A 35 -5.94 -0.32 -2.88
C ARG A 35 -7.42 0.07 -2.90
N PHE A 36 -7.70 1.34 -3.16
CA PHE A 36 -9.06 1.85 -3.33
C PHE A 36 -9.78 1.18 -4.49
N LEU A 37 -9.13 1.07 -5.65
CA LEU A 37 -9.71 0.40 -6.81
C LEU A 37 -9.96 -1.09 -6.55
N ALA A 38 -9.05 -1.78 -5.84
CA ALA A 38 -9.26 -3.18 -5.47
C ALA A 38 -10.48 -3.35 -4.54
N ASN A 39 -10.59 -2.51 -3.50
CA ASN A 39 -11.73 -2.49 -2.59
C ASN A 39 -13.05 -2.18 -3.31
N LEU A 40 -13.05 -1.15 -4.16
CA LEU A 40 -14.21 -0.74 -4.96
C LEU A 40 -14.72 -1.89 -5.85
N LEU A 41 -13.81 -2.59 -6.53
CA LEU A 41 -14.15 -3.73 -7.39
C LEU A 41 -14.63 -4.95 -6.57
N ALA A 42 -14.23 -5.06 -5.30
CA ALA A 42 -14.66 -6.11 -4.38
C ALA A 42 -16.02 -5.80 -3.70
N HIS A 43 -16.49 -4.55 -3.75
CA HIS A 43 -17.75 -4.14 -3.13
C HIS A 43 -18.94 -4.92 -3.72
N PRO A 44 -19.86 -5.46 -2.89
CA PRO A 44 -20.99 -6.27 -3.36
C PRO A 44 -21.87 -5.58 -4.42
N ASP A 45 -22.25 -4.32 -4.21
CA ASP A 45 -23.06 -3.55 -5.18
C ASP A 45 -22.34 -3.38 -6.53
N PHE A 46 -21.01 -3.16 -6.52
CA PHE A 46 -20.23 -3.10 -7.75
C PHE A 46 -20.17 -4.47 -8.41
N ALA A 47 -20.00 -5.54 -7.63
CA ALA A 47 -20.00 -6.91 -8.11
C ALA A 47 -21.34 -7.28 -8.77
N ALA A 48 -22.46 -6.84 -8.20
CA ALA A 48 -23.80 -7.03 -8.73
C ALA A 48 -24.08 -6.18 -9.99
N GLY A 49 -23.34 -5.10 -10.21
CA GLY A 49 -23.54 -4.19 -11.35
C GLY A 49 -24.43 -2.99 -11.05
N GLU A 50 -24.70 -2.72 -9.77
CA GLU A 50 -25.58 -1.66 -9.28
C GLU A 50 -24.85 -0.33 -9.05
N ALA A 51 -23.63 -0.18 -9.58
CA ALA A 51 -22.84 1.03 -9.43
C ALA A 51 -23.42 2.18 -10.26
N THR A 52 -23.88 3.23 -9.58
CA THR A 52 -24.37 4.48 -10.19
C THR A 52 -23.24 5.52 -10.30
N THR A 53 -23.55 6.68 -10.89
CA THR A 53 -22.62 7.83 -10.89
C THR A 53 -22.37 8.40 -9.50
N ALA A 54 -23.25 8.15 -8.53
CA ALA A 54 -23.10 8.58 -7.13
C ALA A 54 -22.39 7.52 -6.26
N PHE A 55 -22.18 6.30 -6.78
CA PHE A 55 -21.70 5.14 -6.02
C PHE A 55 -20.47 5.40 -5.15
N ILE A 56 -19.47 6.11 -5.68
CA ILE A 56 -18.24 6.41 -4.92
C ILE A 56 -18.56 7.26 -3.69
N GLY A 57 -19.39 8.28 -3.84
CA GLY A 57 -19.79 9.15 -2.73
C GLY A 57 -20.68 8.45 -1.72
N GLU A 58 -21.57 7.56 -2.17
CA GLU A 58 -22.55 6.89 -1.30
C GLU A 58 -22.00 5.66 -0.57
N ARG A 59 -21.08 4.93 -1.21
CA ARG A 59 -20.63 3.61 -0.73
C ARG A 59 -19.16 3.54 -0.35
N CYS A 60 -18.34 4.46 -0.87
CA CYS A 60 -16.89 4.39 -0.71
C CYS A 60 -16.29 5.60 0.02
N ALA A 61 -17.10 6.57 0.45
CA ALA A 61 -16.61 7.80 1.07
C ALA A 61 -15.78 7.56 2.34
N GLU A 62 -16.11 6.53 3.10
CA GLU A 62 -15.42 6.14 4.33
C GLU A 62 -14.44 4.97 4.12
N ASP A 63 -14.10 4.62 2.88
CA ASP A 63 -13.20 3.50 2.62
C ASP A 63 -11.80 3.77 3.24
N PRO A 64 -11.29 2.89 4.12
CA PRO A 64 -9.99 3.10 4.79
C PRO A 64 -8.82 3.26 3.83
N SER A 65 -8.95 2.78 2.58
CA SER A 65 -7.93 2.91 1.57
C SER A 65 -7.72 4.34 1.07
N LEU A 66 -8.68 5.23 1.29
CA LEU A 66 -8.59 6.66 1.01
C LEU A 66 -7.66 7.39 1.99
N GLN A 67 -7.35 6.77 3.12
CA GLN A 67 -6.37 7.30 4.07
C GLN A 67 -4.99 6.70 3.80
N PRO A 68 -3.90 7.46 4.03
CA PRO A 68 -2.55 6.94 3.94
C PRO A 68 -2.39 5.68 4.80
N ARG A 69 -1.78 4.63 4.22
CA ARG A 69 -1.50 3.40 4.97
C ARG A 69 -0.48 3.71 6.05
N GLN A 70 -0.86 3.49 7.30
CA GLN A 70 0.10 3.52 8.40
C GLN A 70 0.90 2.22 8.42
N PRO A 71 2.23 2.29 8.64
CA PRO A 71 3.03 1.09 8.80
C PRO A 71 2.63 0.32 10.07
N GLY A 72 2.65 -1.00 9.99
CA GLY A 72 2.38 -1.87 11.13
C GLY A 72 3.53 -1.87 12.14
N ALA A 73 3.27 -2.34 13.36
CA ALA A 73 4.28 -2.44 14.41
C ALA A 73 5.50 -3.29 13.99
N GLU A 74 5.29 -4.36 13.22
CA GLU A 74 6.36 -5.19 12.68
C GLU A 74 7.23 -4.45 11.66
N GLU A 75 6.60 -3.72 10.72
CA GLU A 75 7.32 -2.90 9.74
C GLU A 75 8.14 -1.79 10.42
N LEU A 76 7.57 -1.16 11.45
CA LEU A 76 8.26 -0.17 12.28
C LEU A 76 9.43 -0.78 13.04
N ALA A 77 9.24 -1.95 13.65
CA ALA A 77 10.31 -2.65 14.38
C ALA A 77 11.45 -3.07 13.44
N LEU A 78 11.13 -3.58 12.25
CA LEU A 78 12.12 -3.92 11.23
C LEU A 78 12.88 -2.68 10.75
N ALA A 79 12.17 -1.59 10.45
CA ALA A 79 12.79 -0.32 10.06
C ALA A 79 13.73 0.21 11.16
N ALA A 80 13.30 0.18 12.42
CA ALA A 80 14.11 0.59 13.56
C ALA A 80 15.37 -0.28 13.72
N ALA A 81 15.25 -1.60 13.58
CA ALA A 81 16.39 -2.52 13.66
C ALA A 81 17.40 -2.27 12.52
N LEU A 82 16.93 -2.07 11.29
CA LEU A 82 17.78 -1.76 10.13
C LEU A 82 18.49 -0.41 10.29
N LEU A 83 17.79 0.61 10.78
CA LEU A 83 18.39 1.93 11.06
C LEU A 83 19.44 1.85 12.16
N TYR A 84 19.17 1.11 13.24
CA TYR A 84 20.13 0.89 14.33
C TYR A 84 21.40 0.19 13.83
N GLN A 85 21.25 -0.86 13.02
CA GLN A 85 22.39 -1.58 12.46
C GLN A 85 23.20 -0.70 11.51
N ALA A 86 22.54 0.02 10.59
CA ALA A 86 23.21 0.93 9.65
C ALA A 86 23.98 2.04 10.38
N GLY A 87 23.40 2.59 11.45
CA GLY A 87 24.06 3.57 12.32
C GLY A 87 25.29 2.98 13.03
N ALA A 88 25.18 1.77 13.57
CA ALA A 88 26.30 1.10 14.22
C ALA A 88 27.47 0.82 13.26
N GLU A 89 27.17 0.39 12.03
CA GLU A 89 28.19 0.17 10.98
C GLU A 89 28.86 1.48 10.54
N ALA A 90 28.09 2.55 10.39
CA ALA A 90 28.62 3.86 10.03
C ALA A 90 29.58 4.40 11.11
N SER A 91 29.23 4.28 12.39
CA SER A 91 30.10 4.66 13.51
C SER A 91 31.37 3.79 13.59
N ALA A 92 31.27 2.48 13.33
CA ALA A 92 32.43 1.60 13.34
C ALA A 92 33.46 1.92 12.24
N ARG A 93 33.01 2.48 11.10
CA ARG A 93 33.88 2.93 10.00
C ARG A 93 34.59 4.27 10.28
N GLN A 94 34.27 4.94 11.38
CA GLN A 94 34.94 6.18 11.81
C GLN A 94 35.77 5.91 13.07
N PRO A 95 37.05 5.51 12.94
CA PRO A 95 37.87 5.11 14.09
C PRO A 95 38.07 6.21 15.14
N GLY A 96 37.99 7.49 14.76
CA GLY A 96 38.05 8.63 15.71
C GLY A 96 36.79 8.81 16.57
N LEU A 97 35.70 8.11 16.25
CA LEU A 97 34.41 8.15 16.97
C LEU A 97 33.97 6.76 17.42
N ALA A 98 34.86 5.76 17.34
CA ALA A 98 34.61 4.40 17.82
C ALA A 98 34.38 4.41 19.35
N GLY A 99 33.12 4.53 19.76
CA GLY A 99 32.71 4.65 21.16
C GLY A 99 31.74 5.81 21.44
N TRP A 100 31.61 6.77 20.52
CA TRP A 100 30.60 7.82 20.61
C TRP A 100 29.26 7.29 20.09
N ARG A 101 28.27 7.17 20.98
CA ARG A 101 26.87 6.90 20.64
C ARG A 101 26.03 8.08 21.11
N SER A 102 25.39 8.79 20.19
CA SER A 102 24.34 9.75 20.57
C SER A 102 23.13 8.96 21.04
N ALA A 103 22.88 8.95 22.35
CA ALA A 103 21.61 8.55 22.90
C ALA A 103 20.58 9.65 22.55
N ALA A 104 19.90 9.50 21.43
CA ALA A 104 18.68 10.25 21.16
C ALA A 104 17.50 9.36 21.58
N GLY A 105 16.88 9.73 22.70
CA GLY A 105 15.59 9.16 23.14
C GLY A 105 14.43 9.72 22.34
#